data_AF-A0A846ZLF2-F1
#
_entry.id   AF-A0A846ZLF2-F1
#
_cell.length_a   1.000
_cell.length_b   1.000
_cell.length_c   1.000
_cell.angle_alpha   90.00
_cell.angle_beta   90.00
_cell.angle_gamma   90.00
#
_symmetry.space_group_name_H-M   'P 1'
#
loop_
_entity.id
_entity.type
_entity.pdbx_description
1 polymer ?
#
loop_
_entity_poly.entity_id
_entity_poly.type
_entity_poly.pdbx_seq_one_letter_code
_entity_poly.pdbx_strand_id
1 'polypeptide(L)'
;MDNSNQQDPPAGTPEGSIPIDPDVGFAPHITDDFLDSYGESSVFVTAAVDCLTYRFVRVLVKAGKLPQEHHTPQYGTPEMREALEQLLSKLASCGMDKPPVVLMRSAVGRSEPRAFQDAAGAILGVGLVGNWFRELEHENYSGARSLLVAH
;
A
#
# COMPACT_ATOMS: atom_id res chain seq x y z
N MET A 1 13.42 0.72 -50.48
CA MET A 1 14.66 0.49 -49.72
C MET A 1 14.70 1.59 -48.68
N ASP A 2 13.92 1.36 -47.61
CA ASP A 2 14.42 1.14 -46.24
C ASP A 2 14.65 2.50 -45.56
N ASN A 3 13.67 3.08 -44.87
CA ASN A 3 13.06 2.65 -43.61
C ASN A 3 14.10 2.47 -42.50
N SER A 4 14.31 3.49 -41.68
CA SER A 4 14.87 3.38 -40.34
C SER A 4 14.38 4.54 -39.49
N ASN A 5 13.17 4.30 -38.98
CA ASN A 5 12.55 4.98 -37.86
C ASN A 5 13.48 4.77 -36.65
N GLN A 6 14.22 5.80 -36.22
CA GLN A 6 14.87 5.78 -34.90
C GLN A 6 13.78 5.94 -33.86
N GLN A 7 13.22 4.81 -33.42
CA GLN A 7 12.48 4.74 -32.18
C GLN A 7 13.50 4.80 -31.05
N ASP A 8 13.46 5.88 -30.27
CA ASP A 8 14.09 5.89 -28.96
C ASP A 8 13.61 4.67 -28.16
N PRO A 9 14.53 3.94 -27.49
CA PRO A 9 14.12 2.85 -26.62
C PRO A 9 13.20 3.39 -25.52
N PRO A 10 12.13 2.67 -25.14
CA PRO A 10 11.26 3.10 -24.05
C PRO A 10 12.11 3.24 -22.79
N ALA A 11 11.94 4.38 -22.10
CA ALA A 11 12.64 4.74 -20.87
C ALA A 11 12.80 3.51 -19.97
N GLY A 12 14.05 3.03 -19.86
CA GLY A 12 14.40 1.94 -18.96
C GLY A 12 13.90 2.28 -17.57
N THR A 13 13.23 1.32 -16.95
CA THR A 13 12.75 1.42 -15.58
C THR A 13 13.90 1.90 -14.69
N PRO A 14 13.71 2.94 -13.85
CA PRO A 14 14.78 3.46 -13.02
C PRO A 14 15.46 2.32 -12.25
N GLU A 15 16.79 2.32 -12.21
CA GLU A 15 17.56 1.29 -11.53
C GLU A 15 17.04 1.12 -10.09
N GLY A 16 16.60 -0.10 -9.75
CA GLY A 16 15.95 -0.42 -8.47
C GLY A 16 14.42 -0.37 -8.44
N SER A 17 13.74 -0.18 -9.57
CA SER A 17 12.28 -0.33 -9.66
C SER A 17 11.86 -1.80 -9.57
N ILE A 18 10.89 -2.11 -8.71
CA ILE A 18 10.31 -3.45 -8.58
C ILE A 18 9.33 -3.67 -9.75
N PRO A 19 9.47 -4.75 -10.54
CA PRO A 19 8.50 -5.08 -11.59
C PRO A 19 7.24 -5.65 -10.94
N ILE A 20 6.13 -4.93 -11.03
CA ILE A 20 4.84 -5.34 -10.45
C ILE A 20 3.90 -5.73 -11.58
N ASP A 21 3.42 -6.98 -11.53
CA ASP A 21 2.38 -7.48 -12.42
C ASP A 21 1.00 -7.00 -11.90
N PRO A 22 0.17 -6.32 -12.71
CA PRO A 22 -1.15 -5.87 -12.28
C PRO A 22 -2.10 -7.01 -11.87
N ASP A 23 -1.92 -8.22 -12.40
CA ASP A 23 -2.76 -9.38 -12.10
C ASP A 23 -2.35 -10.05 -10.78
N VAL A 24 -1.09 -9.91 -10.36
CA VAL A 24 -0.58 -10.53 -9.12
C VAL A 24 -0.39 -9.51 -7.99
N GLY A 25 -0.28 -8.23 -8.35
CA GLY A 25 -0.17 -7.12 -7.42
C GLY A 25 1.11 -7.13 -6.60
N PHE A 26 1.02 -6.58 -5.38
CA PHE A 26 2.17 -6.43 -4.49
C PHE A 26 2.52 -7.69 -3.68
N ALA A 27 1.64 -8.69 -3.61
CA ALA A 27 1.84 -9.85 -2.74
C ALA A 27 3.21 -10.53 -2.92
N PRO A 28 3.68 -10.80 -4.16
CA PRO A 28 4.98 -11.46 -4.36
C PRO A 28 6.19 -10.59 -4.04
N HIS A 29 5.97 -9.31 -3.72
CA HIS A 29 7.01 -8.31 -3.47
C HIS A 29 7.10 -7.89 -2.00
N ILE A 30 6.22 -8.41 -1.16
CA ILE A 30 6.31 -8.22 0.29
C ILE A 30 7.50 -9.02 0.80
N THR A 31 8.36 -8.39 1.59
CA THR A 31 9.56 -9.05 2.15
C THR A 31 9.23 -9.89 3.38
N ASP A 32 9.98 -10.98 3.57
CA ASP A 32 9.87 -11.86 4.74
C ASP A 32 9.96 -11.07 6.07
N ASP A 33 10.88 -10.12 6.20
CA ASP A 33 11.01 -9.29 7.41
C ASP A 33 9.73 -8.50 7.75
N PHE A 34 8.96 -8.09 6.73
CA PHE A 34 7.67 -7.42 6.91
C PHE A 34 6.62 -8.42 7.36
N LEU A 35 6.56 -9.60 6.74
CA LEU A 35 5.66 -10.69 7.14
C LEU A 35 5.96 -11.14 8.57
N ASP A 36 7.22 -11.31 8.95
CA ASP A 36 7.64 -11.71 10.30
C ASP A 36 7.29 -10.64 11.35
N SER A 37 7.35 -9.37 10.96
CA SER A 37 7.07 -8.25 11.87
C SER A 37 5.59 -8.11 12.23
N TYR A 38 4.68 -8.35 11.28
CA TYR A 38 3.24 -8.16 11.46
C TYR A 38 2.47 -9.48 11.56
N GLY A 39 3.05 -10.60 11.11
CA GLY A 39 2.43 -11.91 10.94
C GLY A 39 2.04 -12.15 9.48
N GLU A 40 2.42 -13.28 8.89
CA GLU A 40 2.10 -13.61 7.50
C GLU A 40 0.59 -13.63 7.22
N SER A 41 -0.21 -14.06 8.20
CA SER A 41 -1.68 -14.11 8.14
C SER A 41 -2.36 -12.89 8.74
N SER A 42 -1.65 -11.78 8.96
CA SER A 42 -2.23 -10.57 9.57
C SER A 42 -3.23 -9.89 8.63
N VAL A 43 -4.28 -9.33 9.24
CA VAL A 43 -5.26 -8.50 8.54
C VAL A 43 -4.57 -7.26 7.97
N PHE A 44 -3.65 -6.64 8.71
CA PHE A 44 -2.86 -5.52 8.23
C PHE A 44 -2.00 -5.86 7.01
N VAL A 45 -1.32 -7.01 6.98
CA VAL A 45 -0.53 -7.43 5.81
C VAL A 45 -1.41 -7.57 4.58
N THR A 46 -2.55 -8.25 4.73
CA THR A 46 -3.55 -8.41 3.67
C THR A 46 -4.07 -7.05 3.18
N ALA A 47 -4.42 -6.16 4.11
CA ALA A 47 -4.86 -4.80 3.81
C ALA A 47 -3.79 -4.00 3.05
N ALA A 48 -2.51 -4.14 3.42
CA ALA A 48 -1.40 -3.46 2.78
C ALA A 48 -1.20 -3.94 1.34
N VAL A 49 -1.22 -5.26 1.11
CA VAL A 49 -1.15 -5.85 -0.23
C VAL A 49 -2.28 -5.32 -1.11
N ASP A 50 -3.53 -5.41 -0.63
CA ASP A 50 -4.70 -4.95 -1.38
C ASP A 50 -4.64 -3.45 -1.66
N CYS A 51 -4.24 -2.65 -0.68
CA CYS A 51 -4.16 -1.19 -0.82
C CYS A 51 -3.10 -0.77 -1.84
N LEU A 52 -1.91 -1.36 -1.77
CA LEU A 52 -0.81 -1.04 -2.68
C LEU A 52 -1.13 -1.50 -4.11
N THR A 53 -1.70 -2.70 -4.27
CA THR A 53 -2.15 -3.24 -5.56
C THR A 53 -3.21 -2.36 -6.19
N TYR A 54 -4.25 -2.01 -5.42
CA TYR A 54 -5.32 -1.12 -5.87
C TYR A 54 -4.77 0.24 -6.34
N ARG A 55 -3.85 0.84 -5.59
CA ARG A 55 -3.23 2.12 -5.95
C ARG A 55 -2.39 2.03 -7.21
N PHE A 56 -1.59 0.97 -7.36
CA PHE A 56 -0.78 0.75 -8.55
C PHE A 56 -1.64 0.59 -9.80
N VAL A 57 -2.65 -0.27 -9.76
CA VAL A 57 -3.57 -0.43 -10.90
C VAL A 57 -4.30 0.86 -11.22
N ARG A 58 -4.73 1.64 -10.22
CA ARG A 58 -5.33 2.95 -10.48
C ARG A 58 -4.39 3.91 -11.20
N VAL A 59 -3.09 3.85 -10.94
CA VAL A 59 -2.09 4.64 -11.69
C VAL A 59 -2.01 4.14 -13.13
N LEU A 60 -1.97 2.83 -13.36
CA LEU A 60 -1.93 2.26 -14.70
C LEU A 60 -3.18 2.58 -15.52
N VAL A 61 -4.37 2.48 -14.93
CA VAL A 61 -5.64 2.87 -15.56
C VAL A 61 -5.62 4.35 -15.93
N LYS A 62 -5.20 5.24 -15.01
CA LYS A 62 -5.08 6.68 -15.31
C LYS A 62 -4.07 6.99 -16.41
N ALA A 63 -3.01 6.19 -16.52
CA ALA A 63 -2.01 6.32 -17.57
C ALA A 63 -2.42 5.68 -18.91
N GLY A 64 -3.63 5.10 -19.01
CA GLY A 64 -4.10 4.40 -20.22
C GLY A 64 -3.35 3.10 -20.50
N LYS A 65 -2.70 2.51 -19.48
CA LYS A 65 -1.99 1.23 -19.59
C LYS A 65 -2.88 0.02 -19.30
N LEU A 66 -4.02 0.24 -18.66
CA LEU A 66 -5.06 -0.76 -18.39
C LEU A 66 -6.44 -0.18 -18.75
N PRO A 67 -7.42 -1.02 -19.12
CA PRO A 67 -8.80 -0.59 -19.35
C PRO A 67 -9.47 -0.12 -18.06
N GLN A 68 -10.51 0.71 -18.17
CA GLN A 68 -11.19 1.29 -17.00
C GLN A 68 -11.92 0.24 -16.14
N GLU A 69 -12.38 -0.82 -16.79
CA GLU A 69 -13.04 -1.98 -16.22
C GLU A 69 -12.07 -3.05 -15.68
N HIS A 70 -10.77 -2.77 -15.65
CA HIS A 70 -9.82 -3.72 -15.07
C HIS A 70 -10.07 -3.88 -13.56
N HIS A 71 -10.27 -5.12 -13.13
CA HIS A 71 -10.47 -5.50 -11.74
C HIS A 71 -9.24 -6.26 -11.25
N THR A 72 -8.63 -5.78 -10.17
CA THR A 72 -7.52 -6.49 -9.51
C THR A 72 -8.04 -7.58 -8.60
N PRO A 73 -7.32 -8.71 -8.50
CA PRO A 73 -7.52 -9.64 -7.40
C PRO A 73 -7.39 -8.92 -6.06
N GLN A 74 -8.33 -9.21 -5.16
CA GLN A 74 -8.33 -8.71 -3.81
C GLN A 74 -8.26 -9.91 -2.88
N TYR A 75 -7.31 -9.92 -1.94
CA TYR A 75 -7.11 -11.02 -1.00
C TYR A 75 -8.05 -10.91 0.20
N GLY A 76 -8.23 -9.69 0.71
CA GLY A 76 -9.13 -9.38 1.82
C GLY A 76 -10.48 -8.84 1.36
N THR A 77 -11.22 -8.27 2.31
CA THR A 77 -12.51 -7.60 2.03
C THR A 77 -12.28 -6.14 1.59
N PRO A 78 -13.22 -5.54 0.85
CA PRO A 78 -13.18 -4.11 0.55
C PRO A 78 -12.99 -3.22 1.80
N GLU A 79 -13.66 -3.56 2.89
CA GLU A 79 -13.63 -2.82 4.16
C GLU A 79 -12.25 -2.83 4.82
N MET A 80 -11.53 -3.95 4.73
CA MET A 80 -10.18 -4.10 5.24
C MET A 80 -9.21 -3.13 4.55
N ARG A 81 -9.21 -3.13 3.22
CA ARG A 81 -8.44 -2.17 2.41
C ARG A 81 -8.86 -0.73 2.70
N GLU A 82 -10.17 -0.47 2.76
CA GLU A 82 -10.70 0.88 3.01
C GLU A 82 -10.32 1.44 4.39
N ALA A 83 -10.27 0.59 5.42
CA ALA A 83 -9.78 0.99 6.74
C ALA A 83 -8.34 1.49 6.67
N LEU A 84 -7.46 0.76 5.96
CA LEU A 84 -6.08 1.20 5.76
C LEU A 84 -6.01 2.49 4.91
N GLU A 85 -6.81 2.61 3.85
CA GLU A 85 -6.87 3.86 3.07
C GLU A 85 -7.29 5.07 3.90
N GLN A 86 -8.16 4.88 4.88
CA GLN A 86 -8.56 5.93 5.81
C GLN A 86 -7.42 6.32 6.75
N LEU A 87 -6.67 5.35 7.28
CA LEU A 87 -5.46 5.64 8.06
C LEU A 87 -4.46 6.44 7.22
N LEU A 88 -4.17 6.00 5.98
CA LEU A 88 -3.26 6.70 5.08
C LEU A 88 -3.74 8.12 4.77
N SER A 89 -5.04 8.31 4.58
CA SER A 89 -5.63 9.64 4.33
C SER A 89 -5.53 10.53 5.57
N LYS A 90 -5.78 9.98 6.75
CA LYS A 90 -5.65 10.70 8.03
C LYS A 90 -4.20 11.12 8.26
N LEU A 91 -3.24 10.23 8.07
CA LEU A 91 -1.81 10.54 8.17
C LEU A 91 -1.40 11.66 7.22
N ALA A 92 -1.86 11.64 5.97
CA ALA A 92 -1.61 12.70 5.01
C ALA A 92 -2.19 14.05 5.49
N SER A 93 -3.42 14.05 6.02
CA SER A 93 -4.04 15.26 6.56
C SER A 93 -3.33 15.81 7.81
N CYS A 94 -2.65 14.93 8.55
CA CYS A 94 -1.88 15.28 9.74
C CYS A 94 -0.39 15.56 9.44
N GLY A 95 0.00 15.71 8.17
CA GLY A 95 1.32 16.20 7.77
C GLY A 95 2.34 15.14 7.39
N MET A 96 1.97 13.86 7.30
CA MET A 96 2.86 12.84 6.74
C MET A 96 2.92 12.99 5.21
N ASP A 97 4.13 13.20 4.65
CA ASP A 97 4.31 13.23 3.20
C ASP A 97 4.18 11.81 2.62
N LYS A 98 3.29 11.67 1.62
CA LYS A 98 3.04 10.43 0.86
C LYS A 98 2.99 9.15 1.73
N PRO A 99 2.04 9.00 2.66
CA PRO A 99 1.90 7.80 3.51
C PRO A 99 1.92 6.46 2.74
N PRO A 100 1.26 6.33 1.56
CA PRO A 100 1.33 5.09 0.79
C PRO A 100 2.75 4.70 0.36
N VAL A 101 3.62 5.68 0.10
CA VAL A 101 5.03 5.43 -0.28
C VAL A 101 5.83 4.95 0.93
N VAL A 102 5.55 5.46 2.13
CA VAL A 102 6.18 4.98 3.37
C VAL A 102 5.78 3.53 3.66
N LEU A 103 4.49 3.21 3.52
CA LEU A 103 3.98 1.84 3.62
C LEU A 103 4.67 0.92 2.60
N MET A 104 4.68 1.33 1.32
CA MET A 104 5.32 0.57 0.24
C MET A 104 6.81 0.30 0.54
N ARG A 105 7.56 1.31 1.00
CA ARG A 105 8.99 1.15 1.31
C ARG A 105 9.24 0.17 2.44
N SER A 106 8.37 0.17 3.46
CA SER A 106 8.45 -0.78 4.57
C SER A 106 8.13 -2.20 4.07
N ALA A 107 7.08 -2.34 3.26
CA ALA A 107 6.61 -3.61 2.72
C ALA A 107 7.61 -4.30 1.78
N VAL A 108 8.37 -3.52 1.01
CA VAL A 108 9.33 -4.04 0.00
C VAL A 108 10.80 -3.97 0.47
N GLY A 109 11.04 -3.82 1.77
CA GLY A 109 12.39 -3.86 2.36
C GLY A 109 13.30 -2.68 1.98
N ARG A 110 12.74 -1.54 1.57
CA ARG A 110 13.49 -0.28 1.34
C ARG A 110 13.61 0.57 2.61
N SER A 111 12.94 0.17 3.67
CA SER A 111 12.98 0.76 5.01
C SER A 111 12.73 -0.35 6.03
N GLU A 112 13.00 -0.08 7.31
CA GLU A 112 12.70 -1.00 8.40
C GLU A 112 11.23 -1.47 8.34
N PRO A 113 10.91 -2.75 8.63
CA PRO A 113 9.56 -3.29 8.52
C PRO A 113 8.49 -2.47 9.27
N ARG A 114 8.87 -1.92 10.44
CA ARG A 114 7.99 -1.13 11.30
C ARG A 114 8.03 0.37 11.03
N ALA A 115 8.81 0.84 10.05
CA ALA A 115 8.97 2.27 9.77
C ALA A 115 7.63 2.98 9.50
N PHE A 116 6.70 2.34 8.79
CA PHE A 116 5.35 2.89 8.61
C PHE A 116 4.59 3.03 9.93
N GLN A 117 4.58 1.98 10.76
CA GLN A 117 3.90 2.01 12.06
C GLN A 117 4.51 3.07 12.99
N ASP A 118 5.83 3.19 13.02
CA ASP A 118 6.55 4.16 13.84
C ASP A 118 6.28 5.59 13.37
N ALA A 119 6.31 5.84 12.07
CA ALA A 119 5.98 7.13 11.50
C ALA A 119 4.50 7.50 11.75
N ALA A 120 3.59 6.54 11.66
CA ALA A 120 2.19 6.75 12.01
C ALA A 120 2.04 7.09 13.50
N GLY A 121 2.76 6.37 14.37
CA GLY A 121 2.78 6.60 15.82
C GLY A 121 3.35 7.97 16.20
N ALA A 122 4.34 8.47 15.45
CA ALA A 122 4.87 9.82 15.64
C ALA A 122 3.88 10.92 15.26
N ILE A 123 2.99 10.66 14.30
CA ILE A 123 2.01 11.64 13.79
C ILE A 123 0.72 11.64 14.62
N LEU A 124 0.14 10.46 14.89
CA LEU A 124 -1.17 10.32 15.55
C LEU A 124 -1.07 9.92 17.04
N GLY A 125 0.12 9.58 17.51
CA GLY A 125 0.35 9.01 18.83
C GLY A 125 0.35 7.48 18.81
N VAL A 126 1.37 6.89 19.45
CA VAL A 126 1.58 5.43 19.52
C VAL A 126 0.36 4.68 20.08
N GLY A 127 -0.32 5.25 21.08
CA GLY A 127 -1.51 4.62 21.67
C GLY A 127 -2.70 4.54 20.71
N LEU A 128 -2.95 5.59 19.93
CA LEU A 128 -4.01 5.61 18.93
C LEU A 128 -3.72 4.60 17.83
N VAL A 129 -2.49 4.62 17.28
CA VAL A 129 -2.08 3.68 16.24
C VAL A 129 -2.13 2.24 16.73
N GLY A 130 -1.65 1.95 17.93
CA GLY A 130 -1.74 0.62 18.53
C GLY A 130 -3.18 0.13 18.70
N ASN A 131 -4.10 1.01 19.13
CA ASN A 131 -5.51 0.67 19.20
C ASN A 131 -6.12 0.47 17.81
N TRP A 132 -5.74 1.28 16.82
CA TRP A 132 -6.22 1.14 15.45
C TRP A 132 -5.80 -0.20 14.84
N PHE A 133 -4.53 -0.61 15.00
CA PHE A 133 -4.06 -1.92 14.57
C PHE A 133 -4.82 -3.04 15.27
N ARG A 134 -5.08 -2.91 16.58
CA ARG A 134 -5.88 -3.89 17.32
C ARG A 134 -7.30 -4.01 16.76
N GLU A 135 -7.99 -2.90 16.49
CA GLU A 135 -9.34 -2.95 15.91
C GLU A 135 -9.33 -3.56 14.50
N LEU A 136 -8.32 -3.23 13.68
CA LEU A 136 -8.15 -3.80 12.35
C LEU A 136 -7.96 -5.32 12.40
N GLU A 137 -7.05 -5.83 13.26
CA GLU A 137 -6.77 -7.27 13.39
C GLU A 137 -7.95 -8.07 13.95
N HIS A 138 -8.88 -7.44 14.68
CA HIS A 138 -10.16 -8.05 15.08
C HIS A 138 -11.26 -7.86 14.03
N GLU A 139 -10.93 -7.36 12.84
CA GLU A 139 -11.86 -7.04 11.76
C GLU A 139 -12.96 -6.05 12.16
N ASN A 140 -12.73 -5.26 13.21
CA ASN A 140 -13.62 -4.20 13.65
C ASN A 140 -13.33 -2.91 12.88
N TYR A 141 -13.61 -2.91 11.58
CA TYR A 141 -13.30 -1.79 10.68
C TYR A 141 -14.02 -0.48 11.06
N SER A 142 -15.22 -0.57 11.63
CA SER A 142 -15.97 0.59 12.13
C SER A 142 -15.34 1.17 13.40
N GLY A 143 -14.85 0.32 14.32
CA GLY A 143 -14.05 0.71 15.47
C GLY A 143 -12.76 1.42 15.05
N ALA A 144 -12.00 0.79 14.14
CA ALA A 144 -10.78 1.36 13.57
C ALA A 144 -11.04 2.75 12.94
N ARG A 145 -12.11 2.91 12.17
CA ARG A 145 -12.53 4.19 11.58
C ARG A 145 -12.86 5.24 12.63
N SER A 146 -13.59 4.85 13.68
CA SER A 146 -14.02 5.77 14.74
C SER A 146 -12.85 6.38 15.50
N LEU A 147 -11.76 5.61 15.70
CA LEU A 147 -10.53 6.09 16.32
C LEU A 147 -9.88 7.23 15.53
N LEU A 148 -10.01 7.25 14.20
CA LEU A 148 -9.41 8.28 13.34
C LEU A 148 -10.23 9.57 13.28
N VAL A 149 -11.53 9.51 13.55
CA VAL A 149 -12.44 10.68 13.55
C VAL A 149 -12.33 11.50 14.83
N ALA A 150 -12.04 10.84 15.96
CA ALA A 150 -11.87 11.49 17.25
C ALA A 150 -10.54 12.27 17.40
N HIS A 151 -9.67 12.14 16.41
CA HIS A 151 -8.34 12.76 16.33
C HIS A 151 -8.28 13.66 15.09
#